data_AF-A0A9D3WBV6-F1
#
_entry.id   AF-A0A9D3WBV6-F1
#
_cell.length_a   1.000
_cell.length_b   1.000
_cell.length_c   1.000
_cell.angle_alpha   90.00
_cell.angle_beta   90.00
_cell.angle_gamma   90.00
#
_symmetry.space_group_name_H-M   'P 1'
#
loop_
_entity.id
_entity.type
_entity.pdbx_description
1 polymer ?
#
loop_
_entity_poly.entity_id
_entity_poly.type
_entity_poly.pdbx_seq_one_letter_code
_entity_poly.pdbx_strand_id
1 'polypeptide(L)' 'IWVKPSRLGLGHHRESQSISKPPYFSSANYLYWKTKIMLFIQANDLVVWDIIMDSPFIPLKQERELLVPK' A
#
# COMPACT_ATOMS: atom_id res chain seq x y z
N ILE A 1 -16.29 0.32 -3.17
CA ILE A 1 -15.94 1.76 -3.27
C ILE A 1 -14.54 1.84 -3.87
N TRP A 2 -14.43 1.96 -5.19
CA TRP A 2 -13.18 2.29 -5.88
C TRP A 2 -13.57 3.35 -6.89
N VAL A 3 -13.25 4.60 -6.60
CA VAL A 3 -13.49 5.72 -7.52
C VAL A 3 -12.43 5.62 -8.60
N LYS A 4 -12.83 5.32 -9.84
CA LYS A 4 -11.95 5.47 -11.00
C LYS A 4 -11.72 6.97 -11.23
N PRO A 5 -10.47 7.45 -11.38
CA PRO A 5 -10.26 8.81 -11.83
C PRO A 5 -10.33 8.87 -13.37
N SER A 6 -11.10 9.83 -13.86
CA SER A 6 -11.29 10.16 -15.26
C SER A 6 -9.97 10.54 -15.94
N ARG A 7 -9.77 10.04 -17.16
CA ARG A 7 -8.66 10.42 -18.05
C ARG A 7 -8.88 11.84 -18.56
N LEU A 8 -8.12 12.79 -18.01
CA LEU A 8 -7.52 13.98 -18.65
C LEU A 8 -7.29 15.03 -17.57
N GLY A 9 -6.02 15.25 -17.24
CA GLY A 9 -5.58 16.23 -16.27
C GLY A 9 -4.12 16.00 -15.99
N LEU A 10 -3.24 16.64 -16.78
CA LEU A 10 -1.84 16.84 -16.45
C LEU A 10 -1.75 17.80 -15.24
N GLY A 11 -2.16 17.33 -14.08
CA GLY A 11 -1.81 17.93 -12.81
C GLY A 11 -0.59 17.20 -12.31
N HIS A 12 0.55 17.89 -12.19
CA HIS A 12 1.59 17.44 -11.27
C HIS A 12 0.94 17.40 -9.88
N HIS A 13 0.42 16.23 -9.49
CA HIS A 13 -0.03 15.98 -8.13
C HIS A 13 1.21 16.12 -7.26
N ARG A 14 1.38 17.29 -6.65
CA ARG A 14 2.49 17.59 -5.75
C ARG A 14 2.26 16.75 -4.50
N GLU A 15 2.73 15.51 -4.54
CA GLU A 15 2.65 14.59 -3.41
C GLU A 15 3.24 15.32 -2.20
N SER A 16 2.42 15.49 -1.17
CA SER A 16 2.86 16.15 0.06
C SER A 16 4.04 15.38 0.62
N GLN A 17 5.18 16.04 0.86
CA GLN A 17 6.38 15.45 1.47
C GLN A 17 6.19 15.06 2.95
N SER A 18 4.95 15.04 3.42
CA SER A 18 4.61 14.71 4.80
C SER A 18 4.70 13.20 5.00
N ILE A 19 5.46 12.79 6.02
CA ILE A 19 5.63 11.39 6.42
C ILE A 19 4.43 10.91 7.27
N SER A 20 3.52 11.81 7.67
CA SER A 20 2.33 11.43 8.45
C SER A 20 1.18 10.86 7.61
N LYS A 21 1.33 10.82 6.28
CA LYS A 21 0.33 10.29 5.36
C LYS A 21 0.98 9.23 4.45
N PRO A 22 0.28 8.13 4.15
CA PRO A 22 0.80 7.11 3.25
C PRO A 22 0.97 7.68 1.83
N PRO A 23 2.07 7.34 1.13
CA PRO A 23 2.31 7.80 -0.24
C PRO A 23 1.29 7.20 -1.21
N TYR A 24 0.96 7.98 -2.24
CA TYR A 24 0.06 7.54 -3.30
C TYR A 24 0.70 6.43 -4.14
N PHE A 25 -0.02 5.34 -4.38
CA PHE A 25 0.46 4.26 -5.24
C PHE A 25 0.48 4.68 -6.70
N SER A 26 1.68 4.71 -7.29
CA SER A 26 1.89 4.93 -8.72
C SER A 26 2.71 3.80 -9.31
N SER A 27 2.14 3.07 -10.27
CA SER A 27 2.84 2.00 -10.98
C SER A 27 4.01 2.54 -11.82
N ALA A 28 3.95 3.80 -12.26
CA ALA A 28 5.00 4.45 -13.05
C ALA A 28 6.30 4.64 -12.25
N ASN A 29 6.20 4.82 -10.93
CA ASN A 29 7.33 5.04 -10.05
C ASN A 29 7.32 4.04 -8.89
N TYR A 30 7.12 2.75 -9.20
CA TYR A 30 6.97 1.71 -8.17
C TYR A 30 8.13 1.67 -7.17
N LEU A 31 9.37 1.83 -7.63
CA LEU A 31 10.54 1.83 -6.74
C LEU A 31 10.49 2.99 -5.72
N TYR A 32 10.12 4.19 -6.19
CA TYR A 32 9.96 5.36 -5.33
C TYR A 32 8.85 5.13 -4.30
N TRP A 33 7.69 4.67 -4.75
CA TRP A 33 6.57 4.35 -3.88
C TRP A 33 6.94 3.28 -2.84
N LYS A 34 7.64 2.22 -3.26
CA LYS A 34 8.11 1.14 -2.39
C LYS A 34 9.03 1.68 -1.29
N THR A 35 10.00 2.52 -1.63
CA THR A 35 10.90 3.12 -0.63
C THR A 35 10.13 4.01 0.34
N LYS A 36 9.18 4.82 -0.15
CA LYS A 36 8.38 5.70 0.70
C LYS A 36 7.44 4.94 1.63
N ILE A 37 6.81 3.85 1.19
CA ILE A 37 5.92 3.06 2.05
C ILE A 37 6.71 2.28 3.10
N MET A 38 7.93 1.80 2.78
CA MET A 38 8.84 1.18 3.76
C MET A 38 9.18 2.17 4.88
N LEU A 39 9.63 3.39 4.52
CA LEU A 39 9.95 4.43 5.49
C LEU A 39 8.74 4.86 6.32
N PHE A 40 7.55 4.97 5.69
CA PHE A 40 6.32 5.32 6.37
C PHE A 40 5.99 4.31 7.48
N ILE A 41 6.03 3.01 7.18
CA ILE A 41 5.73 1.96 8.15
C ILE A 41 6.76 1.96 9.28
N GLN A 42 8.06 1.97 8.95
CA GLN A 42 9.14 2.03 9.94
C GLN A 42 9.01 3.22 10.90
N ALA A 43 8.63 4.39 10.39
CA ALA A 43 8.49 5.59 11.20
C ALA A 43 7.25 5.59 12.12
N ASN A 44 6.23 4.78 11.82
CA ASN A 44 4.99 4.74 12.59
C ASN A 44 4.90 3.53 13.52
N ASP A 45 5.37 2.35 13.09
CA ASP A 45 5.24 1.11 13.86
C ASP A 45 6.32 0.09 13.46
N LEU A 46 7.32 -0.08 14.34
CA LEU A 46 8.41 -1.03 14.14
C LEU A 46 7.96 -2.50 14.29
N VAL A 47 6.92 -2.79 15.08
CA VAL A 47 6.41 -4.15 15.22
C VAL A 47 5.75 -4.60 13.92
N VAL A 48 4.96 -3.71 13.30
CA VAL A 48 4.37 -3.98 11.97
C VAL A 48 5.45 -4.08 10.91
N TRP A 49 6.50 -3.26 10.97
CA TRP A 49 7.65 -3.38 10.09
C TRP A 49 8.31 -4.76 10.18
N ASP A 50 8.59 -5.23 11.39
CA ASP A 50 9.21 -6.54 11.62
C ASP A 50 8.32 -7.67 11.10
N ILE A 51 7.01 -7.62 11.34
CA ILE A 51 6.05 -8.59 10.77
C ILE A 51 6.09 -8.60 9.23
N ILE A 52 6.17 -7.44 8.58
CA ILE A 52 6.22 -7.35 7.10
C ILE A 52 7.54 -7.91 6.55
N MET A 53 8.64 -7.73 7.29
CA MET A 53 9.97 -8.17 6.87
C MET A 53 10.19 -9.67 7.14
N ASP A 54 9.69 -10.16 8.28
CA ASP A 54 9.91 -11.54 8.73
C ASP A 54 8.82 -12.50 8.23
N SER A 55 7.65 -12.00 7.86
CA SER A 55 6.58 -12.86 7.37
C SER A 55 6.84 -13.32 5.93
N PRO A 56 6.90 -14.64 5.65
CA PRO A 56 6.75 -15.11 4.28
C PRO A 56 5.38 -14.66 3.81
N PHE A 57 5.30 -13.83 2.76
CA PHE A 57 4.05 -13.29 2.22
C PHE A 57 3.01 -14.40 2.10
N ILE A 58 2.09 -14.49 3.07
CA ILE A 58 0.93 -15.35 2.98
C ILE A 58 -0.11 -14.44 2.33
N PRO A 59 -0.42 -14.61 1.03
CA PRO A 59 -1.63 -14.01 0.52
C PRO A 59 -2.73 -14.68 1.32
N LEU A 60 -3.38 -13.93 2.21
CA LEU A 60 -4.63 -14.35 2.83
C LEU A 60 -5.64 -14.43 1.68
N LYS A 61 -5.59 -15.54 0.95
CA LYS A 61 -6.50 -15.88 -0.12
C LYS A 61 -7.81 -16.13 0.60
N GLN A 62 -8.57 -15.05 0.73
CA GLN A 62 -9.90 -14.93 1.29
C GLN A 62 -10.50 -16.31 1.65
N GLU A 63 -10.32 -16.70 2.91
CA GLU A 63 -10.94 -17.87 3.54
C GLU A 63 -12.44 -17.60 3.72
N ARG A 64 -13.14 -17.32 2.61
CA ARG A 64 -14.59 -17.11 2.58
C ARG A 64 -15.30 -18.01 1.57
N GLU A 65 -14.60 -19.03 1.05
CA GLU A 65 -15.21 -20.01 0.12
C GLU A 65 -15.11 -21.49 0.58
N LEU A 66 -14.42 -21.81 1.69
CA LEU A 66 -14.34 -23.20 2.18
C LEU A 66 -15.28 -23.53 3.34
N LEU A 67 -16.05 -22.56 3.85
CA LEU A 67 -17.07 -22.79 4.89
C LEU A 67 -18.51 -22.75 4.35
N VAL A 68 -18.75 -23.35 3.18
CA VAL A 68 -20.10 -23.74 2.78
C VAL A 68 -20.21 -25.26 2.89
N PRO A 69 -20.64 -25.81 4.04
CA PRO A 69 -21.20 -27.14 4.07
C PRO A 69 -22.70 -27.04 3.76
N LYS A 70 -23.11 -27.38 2.53
CA LYS A 70 -24.43 -27.98 2.28
C LYS A 70 -24.49 -28.75 0.98
#